data_AF-A0A4P9ZWP8-F1
#
_entry.id   AF-A0A4P9ZWP8-F1
#
_cell.length_a   1.000
_cell.length_b   1.000
_cell.length_c   1.000
_cell.angle_alpha   90.00
_cell.angle_beta   90.00
_cell.angle_gamma   90.00
#
_symmetry.space_group_name_H-M   'P 1'
#
loop_
_entity.id
_entity.type
_entity.pdbx_description
1 polymer ?
#
loop_
_entity_poly.entity_id
_entity_poly.type
_entity_poly.pdbx_seq_one_letter_code
_entity_poly.pdbx_strand_id
1 'polypeptide(L)'
;MYDFSWSRRTKADTEAARLSEFLQDLMVVGSLKGFKYLDISIRGREELLLRVRNDYLNPPTAGQGEAPNSLMVLNSSVSKGRALVSAKTQYMMQSTSPVLQPPISLIDDDLVKDTQYTSFLIAAYSRYRCPYVWLRSNHERLIRIKENQTIETENPLKLESTSCWKQFDIRPWDIIVEVVCLTLRPQPENPFAIDHEYFDRLPLEEVVVRTGAMVRFLQRMSVRHYYFSDSQDLEKLQLRHYESFCELMAARRTMGSPPFT
;
A
#
# COMPACT_ATOMS: atom_id res chain seq x y z
N MET A 1 10.82 -7.08 -15.16
CA MET A 1 10.54 -5.70 -15.61
C MET A 1 9.04 -5.59 -15.49
N TYR A 2 8.55 -4.76 -14.57
CA TYR A 2 7.13 -4.64 -14.29
C TYR A 2 6.44 -4.01 -15.50
N ASP A 3 5.42 -4.64 -16.06
CA ASP A 3 4.66 -4.02 -17.16
C ASP A 3 3.60 -3.10 -16.53
N PHE A 4 4.08 -1.97 -16.02
CA PHE A 4 3.22 -0.91 -15.54
C PHE A 4 2.76 -0.09 -16.75
N SER A 5 1.56 -0.37 -17.24
CA SER A 5 0.89 0.41 -18.29
C SER A 5 0.35 1.72 -17.71
N TRP A 6 1.23 2.59 -17.21
CA TRP A 6 0.81 3.88 -16.66
C TRP A 6 0.39 4.86 -17.76
N SER A 7 -0.75 5.49 -17.56
CA SER A 7 -1.21 6.59 -18.42
C SER A 7 -0.23 7.76 -18.35
N ARG A 8 0.19 8.26 -19.52
CA ARG A 8 1.01 9.49 -19.59
C ARG A 8 0.21 10.69 -19.09
N ARG A 9 0.92 11.60 -18.43
CA ARG A 9 0.36 12.87 -17.95
C ARG A 9 -0.23 13.72 -19.08
N THR A 10 -1.40 14.32 -18.82
CA THR A 10 -1.92 15.42 -19.64
C THR A 10 -1.35 16.76 -19.13
N LYS A 11 -1.11 17.72 -20.04
CA LYS A 11 -0.47 19.01 -19.70
C LYS A 11 -1.29 19.91 -18.76
N ALA A 12 -2.56 19.58 -18.51
CA ALA A 12 -3.53 20.46 -17.85
C ALA A 12 -3.44 20.45 -16.31
N ASP A 13 -2.96 19.37 -15.69
CA ASP A 13 -3.05 19.22 -14.24
C ASP A 13 -1.89 19.92 -13.50
N THR A 14 -2.24 20.81 -12.59
CA THR A 14 -1.28 21.40 -11.64
C THR A 14 -0.75 20.33 -10.68
N GLU A 15 0.48 20.48 -10.19
CA GLU A 15 1.06 19.53 -9.22
C GLU A 15 0.21 19.42 -7.94
N ALA A 16 -0.44 20.51 -7.54
CA ALA A 16 -1.32 20.56 -6.37
C ALA A 16 -2.63 19.78 -6.59
N ALA A 17 -3.27 19.94 -7.76
CA ALA A 17 -4.48 19.18 -8.09
C ALA A 17 -4.20 17.67 -8.12
N ARG A 18 -3.08 17.27 -8.73
CA ARG A 18 -2.66 15.87 -8.76
C ARG A 18 -2.37 15.31 -7.38
N LEU A 19 -1.67 16.07 -6.53
CA LEU A 19 -1.42 15.63 -5.15
C LEU A 19 -2.75 15.48 -4.38
N SER A 20 -3.68 16.42 -4.56
CA SER A 20 -5.00 16.36 -3.94
C SER A 20 -5.77 15.11 -4.37
N GLU A 21 -5.72 14.77 -5.66
CA GLU A 21 -6.37 13.56 -6.19
C GLU A 21 -5.73 12.29 -5.63
N PHE A 22 -4.40 12.25 -5.55
CA PHE A 22 -3.66 11.15 -4.93
C PHE A 22 -4.02 10.99 -3.46
N LEU A 23 -4.12 12.08 -2.70
CA LEU A 23 -4.51 12.07 -1.29
C LEU A 23 -5.96 11.57 -1.11
N GLN A 24 -6.87 11.97 -2.00
CA GLN A 24 -8.23 11.45 -2.00
C GLN A 24 -8.26 9.93 -2.24
N ASP A 25 -7.49 9.45 -3.22
CA ASP A 25 -7.36 8.02 -3.51
C ASP A 25 -6.67 7.26 -2.37
N LEU A 26 -5.72 7.90 -1.67
CA LEU A 26 -5.01 7.34 -0.52
C LEU A 26 -5.99 7.11 0.63
N MET A 27 -6.91 8.05 0.85
CA MET A 27 -7.99 7.88 1.84
C MET A 27 -8.97 6.76 1.45
N VAL A 28 -9.30 6.63 0.16
CA VAL A 28 -10.18 5.55 -0.31
C VAL A 28 -9.53 4.20 -0.01
N VAL A 29 -8.31 3.95 -0.49
CA VAL A 29 -7.65 2.65 -0.30
C VAL A 29 -7.33 2.39 1.17
N GLY A 30 -7.02 3.43 1.94
CA GLY A 30 -6.72 3.33 3.36
C GLY A 30 -7.90 2.93 4.25
N SER A 31 -9.12 3.09 3.75
CA SER A 31 -10.34 2.66 4.43
C SER A 31 -10.70 1.19 4.20
N LEU A 32 -10.07 0.56 3.21
CA LEU A 32 -10.38 -0.81 2.81
C LEU A 32 -9.73 -1.84 3.73
N LYS A 33 -10.42 -2.97 3.89
CA LYS A 33 -10.01 -4.13 4.70
C LYS A 33 -10.40 -5.42 4.00
N GLY A 34 -9.77 -6.53 4.38
CA GLY A 34 -10.05 -7.85 3.80
C GLY A 34 -9.17 -8.21 2.62
N PHE A 35 -7.95 -7.67 2.55
CA PHE A 35 -6.95 -8.14 1.59
C PHE A 35 -6.21 -9.35 2.16
N LYS A 36 -5.86 -10.31 1.31
CA LYS A 36 -5.20 -11.56 1.70
C LYS A 36 -3.75 -11.35 2.14
N TYR A 37 -3.01 -10.50 1.43
CA TYR A 37 -1.55 -10.37 1.59
C TYR A 37 -1.12 -9.16 2.41
N LEU A 38 -2.02 -8.20 2.60
CA LEU A 38 -1.66 -6.90 3.12
C LEU A 38 -2.76 -6.35 4.02
N ASP A 39 -2.38 -5.46 4.91
CA ASP A 39 -3.25 -4.67 5.73
C ASP A 39 -2.93 -3.19 5.51
N ILE A 40 -3.97 -2.38 5.37
CA ILE A 40 -3.83 -0.95 5.11
C ILE A 40 -4.56 -0.19 6.21
N SER A 41 -3.94 0.84 6.77
CA SER A 41 -4.61 1.77 7.67
C SER A 41 -4.19 3.22 7.42
N ILE A 42 -5.11 4.14 7.61
CA ILE A 42 -4.82 5.57 7.54
C ILE A 42 -4.13 5.98 8.84
N ARG A 43 -2.98 6.65 8.74
CA ARG A 43 -2.26 7.24 9.88
C ARG A 43 -2.58 8.73 10.05
N GLY A 44 -2.81 9.43 8.94
CA GLY A 44 -3.12 10.85 8.91
C GLY A 44 -3.68 11.27 7.57
N ARG A 45 -3.95 12.57 7.39
CA ARG A 45 -4.51 13.11 6.14
C ARG A 45 -3.62 12.91 4.92
N GLU A 46 -2.31 12.76 5.14
CA GLU A 46 -1.30 12.61 4.10
C GLU A 46 -0.50 11.31 4.25
N GLU A 47 -0.93 10.39 5.13
CA GLU A 47 -0.15 9.23 5.58
C GLU A 47 -0.98 7.95 5.60
N LEU A 48 -0.41 6.90 5.01
CA LEU A 48 -0.94 5.55 4.95
C LEU A 48 0.09 4.57 5.50
N LEU A 49 -0.33 3.71 6.43
CA LEU A 49 0.45 2.57 6.87
C LEU A 49 0.04 1.34 6.05
N LEU A 50 1.00 0.79 5.32
CA LEU A 50 0.88 -0.46 4.59
C LEU A 50 1.64 -1.55 5.34
N ARG A 51 1.00 -2.68 5.62
CA ARG A 51 1.57 -3.82 6.31
C ARG A 51 1.47 -5.03 5.41
N VAL A 52 2.59 -5.66 5.07
CA VAL A 52 2.62 -6.86 4.21
C VAL A 52 2.82 -8.09 5.09
N ARG A 53 1.99 -9.11 4.94
CA ARG A 53 2.03 -10.34 5.74
C ARG A 53 3.28 -11.16 5.47
N ASN A 54 3.99 -11.51 6.54
CA ASN A 54 5.22 -12.27 6.49
C ASN A 54 4.98 -13.77 6.29
N ASP A 55 3.77 -14.29 6.52
CA ASP A 55 3.43 -15.70 6.29
C ASP A 55 3.65 -16.14 4.82
N TYR A 56 3.63 -15.15 3.91
CA TYR A 56 3.86 -15.31 2.47
C TYR A 56 5.27 -14.87 2.03
N LEU A 57 6.11 -14.50 2.99
CA LEU A 57 7.55 -14.35 2.81
C LEU A 57 8.18 -15.69 3.17
N ASN A 58 8.87 -16.33 2.23
CA ASN A 58 9.61 -17.60 2.39
C ASN A 58 9.63 -18.19 3.82
N PRO A 59 9.19 -19.44 4.06
CA PRO A 59 9.60 -20.13 5.28
C PRO A 59 11.13 -20.11 5.35
N PRO A 60 11.73 -19.98 6.55
CA PRO A 60 13.18 -20.12 6.69
C PRO A 60 13.54 -21.55 6.29
N THR A 61 13.91 -21.76 5.04
CA THR A 61 14.47 -23.03 4.59
C THR A 61 15.80 -23.16 5.31
N ALA A 62 15.83 -24.02 6.33
CA ALA A 62 17.05 -24.41 7.02
C ALA A 62 18.08 -24.87 5.98
N GLY A 63 19.16 -24.12 5.79
CA GLY A 63 20.41 -24.68 5.25
C GLY A 63 21.04 -24.05 4.01
N GLN A 64 20.50 -23.02 3.34
CA GLN A 64 21.23 -22.39 2.23
C GLN A 64 21.16 -20.86 2.27
N GLY A 65 22.30 -20.27 2.66
CA GLY A 65 22.53 -18.83 2.82
C GLY A 65 22.65 -18.06 1.50
N GLU A 66 21.58 -18.05 0.70
CA GLU A 66 21.47 -17.14 -0.44
C GLU A 66 20.15 -16.38 -0.37
N ALA A 67 20.12 -15.25 0.34
CA ALA A 67 19.07 -14.26 0.11
C ALA A 67 19.06 -13.85 -1.38
N PRO A 68 17.93 -14.01 -2.08
CA PRO A 68 17.89 -13.87 -3.52
C PRO A 68 18.02 -12.41 -3.99
N ASN A 69 18.61 -12.25 -5.17
CA ASN A 69 19.13 -11.03 -5.79
C ASN A 69 18.19 -9.80 -5.88
N SER A 70 16.90 -9.88 -5.54
CA SER A 70 15.96 -8.75 -5.66
C SER A 70 15.93 -7.83 -4.43
N LEU A 71 16.27 -8.33 -3.24
CA LEU A 71 16.56 -7.48 -2.06
C LEU A 71 17.88 -6.71 -2.23
N MET A 72 18.70 -7.10 -3.20
CA MET A 72 19.90 -6.36 -3.58
C MET A 72 19.58 -5.02 -4.24
N VAL A 73 18.37 -4.81 -4.77
CA VAL A 73 17.95 -3.52 -5.34
C VAL A 73 17.78 -2.48 -4.23
N LEU A 74 17.09 -2.84 -3.14
CA LEU A 74 17.03 -2.02 -1.92
C LEU A 74 18.44 -1.79 -1.33
N ASN A 75 19.30 -2.81 -1.38
CA ASN A 75 20.67 -2.73 -0.88
C ASN A 75 21.60 -1.85 -1.75
N SER A 76 21.42 -1.82 -3.09
CA SER A 76 22.26 -1.04 -4.01
C SER A 76 22.05 0.47 -3.88
N SER A 77 20.86 0.87 -3.41
CA SER A 77 20.53 2.26 -3.05
C SER A 77 21.01 2.65 -1.65
N VAL A 78 21.37 1.71 -0.78
CA VAL A 78 21.88 2.01 0.57
C VAL A 78 23.41 1.89 0.63
N SER A 79 24.00 1.00 -0.18
CA SER A 79 25.41 0.59 -0.08
C SER A 79 26.44 1.51 -0.76
N LYS A 80 26.04 2.60 -1.40
CA LYS A 80 26.98 3.58 -1.95
C LYS A 80 26.68 4.93 -1.35
N GLY A 81 27.57 5.42 -0.50
CA GLY A 81 27.61 6.79 0.05
C GLY A 81 27.81 7.88 -1.01
N ARG A 82 27.12 7.78 -2.14
CA ARG A 82 26.94 8.84 -3.13
C ARG A 82 25.49 9.29 -3.00
N ALA A 83 25.32 10.44 -2.35
CA ALA A 83 24.21 11.38 -2.50
C ALA A 83 22.97 10.79 -3.20
N LEU A 84 21.99 10.35 -2.42
CA LEU A 84 20.80 9.62 -2.87
C LEU A 84 19.77 10.47 -3.61
N VAL A 85 20.17 11.63 -4.11
CA VAL A 85 19.32 12.76 -4.46
C VAL A 85 19.93 13.44 -5.70
N SER A 86 19.13 13.72 -6.74
CA SER A 86 19.56 14.56 -7.88
C SER A 86 20.11 15.88 -7.36
N ALA A 87 21.18 16.44 -7.93
CA ALA A 87 21.77 17.72 -7.49
C ALA A 87 20.71 18.84 -7.33
N LYS A 88 19.64 18.81 -8.14
CA LYS A 88 18.51 19.74 -8.04
C LYS A 88 17.61 19.47 -6.84
N THR A 89 17.38 18.19 -6.51
CA THR A 89 16.67 17.78 -5.30
C THR A 89 17.56 18.02 -4.06
N GLN A 90 18.89 17.90 -4.16
CA GLN A 90 19.82 18.27 -3.08
C GLN A 90 19.77 19.77 -2.82
N TYR A 91 19.70 20.59 -3.86
CA TYR A 91 19.57 22.04 -3.73
C TYR A 91 18.25 22.44 -3.05
N MET A 92 17.14 21.78 -3.43
CA MET A 92 15.85 21.99 -2.76
C MET A 92 15.83 21.47 -1.31
N MET A 93 16.64 20.45 -0.99
CA MET A 93 16.80 19.91 0.37
C MET A 93 17.78 20.73 1.23
N GLN A 94 18.77 21.43 0.63
CA GLN A 94 19.80 22.19 1.33
C GLN A 94 19.41 23.65 1.60
N SER A 95 18.48 24.22 0.84
CA SER A 95 18.13 25.64 1.00
C SER A 95 17.35 25.98 2.27
N THR A 96 16.90 24.99 3.06
CA THR A 96 16.35 25.20 4.42
C THR A 96 16.39 23.90 5.24
N SER A 97 17.41 23.73 6.09
CA SER A 97 17.28 22.82 7.26
C SER A 97 16.05 23.24 8.08
N PRO A 98 15.21 22.32 8.58
CA PRO A 98 15.62 21.10 9.25
C PRO A 98 15.28 19.83 8.46
N VAL A 99 16.06 18.79 8.78
CA VAL A 99 15.95 17.37 8.45
C VAL A 99 14.57 16.95 7.92
N LEU A 100 14.55 16.19 6.81
CA LEU A 100 13.40 15.39 6.36
C LEU A 100 13.14 14.25 7.36
N GLN A 101 12.95 14.59 8.63
CA GLN A 101 12.46 13.64 9.61
C GLN A 101 11.00 13.36 9.24
N PRO A 102 10.60 12.11 8.96
CA PRO A 102 9.21 11.76 9.20
C PRO A 102 8.86 12.21 10.62
N PRO A 103 7.63 12.70 10.88
CA PRO A 103 7.22 12.99 12.25
C PRO A 103 7.46 11.72 13.09
N ILE A 104 8.36 11.83 14.07
CA ILE A 104 8.76 10.74 14.96
C ILE A 104 7.49 10.20 15.60
N SER A 105 7.07 9.05 15.12
CA SER A 105 5.84 8.42 15.55
C SER A 105 6.20 7.48 16.69
N LEU A 106 5.92 7.87 17.94
CA LEU A 106 6.05 7.03 19.14
C LEU A 106 5.33 5.66 19.04
N ILE A 107 4.55 5.43 17.98
CA ILE A 107 3.81 4.19 17.66
C ILE A 107 4.68 3.16 16.92
N ASP A 108 5.85 3.54 16.41
CA ASP A 108 6.67 2.64 15.58
C ASP A 108 7.29 1.49 16.39
N ASP A 109 7.50 1.66 17.71
CA ASP A 109 7.96 0.58 18.61
C ASP A 109 7.02 -0.63 18.61
N ASP A 110 5.70 -0.41 18.50
CA ASP A 110 4.73 -1.51 18.44
C ASP A 110 4.71 -2.17 17.05
N LEU A 111 5.08 -1.43 15.99
CA LEU A 111 5.24 -2.00 14.64
C LEU A 111 6.46 -2.91 14.53
N VAL A 112 7.53 -2.61 15.27
CA VAL A 112 8.76 -3.41 15.31
C VAL A 112 8.54 -4.74 16.05
N LYS A 113 7.67 -4.76 17.06
CA LYS A 113 7.34 -5.99 17.81
C LYS A 113 6.53 -6.99 16.99
N ASP A 114 5.80 -6.53 15.97
CA ASP A 114 4.98 -7.41 15.14
C ASP A 114 5.80 -8.11 14.06
N THR A 115 6.21 -9.34 14.38
CA THR A 115 6.98 -10.21 13.48
C THR A 115 6.13 -10.84 12.37
N GLN A 116 4.80 -10.71 12.41
CA GLN A 116 3.90 -11.25 11.38
C GLN A 116 3.77 -10.30 10.18
N TYR A 117 4.14 -9.03 10.30
CA TYR A 117 3.98 -8.04 9.25
C TYR A 117 5.21 -7.17 9.05
N THR A 118 5.56 -6.92 7.79
CA THR A 118 6.51 -5.87 7.43
C THR A 118 5.76 -4.58 7.12
N SER A 119 6.07 -3.52 7.87
CA SER A 119 5.36 -2.24 7.82
C SER A 119 6.09 -1.19 6.98
N PHE A 120 5.33 -0.46 6.18
CA PHE A 120 5.77 0.64 5.31
C PHE A 120 4.88 1.86 5.53
N LEU A 121 5.48 3.04 5.64
CA LEU A 121 4.75 4.30 5.66
C LEU A 121 4.76 4.89 4.24
N ILE A 122 3.60 5.08 3.64
CA ILE A 122 3.44 5.85 2.40
C ILE A 122 2.93 7.23 2.80
N ALA A 123 3.66 8.29 2.46
CA ALA A 123 3.23 9.65 2.75
C ALA A 123 3.39 10.57 1.54
N ALA A 124 2.44 11.48 1.37
CA ALA A 124 2.38 12.42 0.25
C ALA A 124 2.23 13.86 0.76
N TYR A 125 3.18 14.30 1.59
CA TYR A 125 3.14 15.62 2.20
C TYR A 125 3.16 16.74 1.16
N SER A 126 2.27 17.71 1.33
CA SER A 126 2.18 18.95 0.55
C SER A 126 3.50 19.68 0.37
N ARG A 127 4.37 19.70 1.39
CA ARG A 127 5.72 20.30 1.32
C ARG A 127 6.58 19.68 0.21
N TYR A 128 6.41 18.40 -0.08
CA TYR A 128 7.23 17.69 -1.06
C TYR A 128 6.58 17.54 -2.43
N ARG A 129 5.26 17.72 -2.52
CA ARG A 129 4.47 17.63 -3.77
C ARG A 129 4.58 16.28 -4.50
N CYS A 130 4.97 15.23 -3.79
CA CYS A 130 5.10 13.87 -4.31
C CYS A 130 5.05 12.84 -3.17
N PRO A 131 4.65 11.59 -3.49
CA PRO A 131 4.64 10.51 -2.53
C PRO A 131 6.05 9.95 -2.29
N TYR A 132 6.30 9.57 -1.04
CA TYR A 132 7.47 8.83 -0.59
C TYR A 132 7.04 7.64 0.25
N VAL A 133 7.91 6.63 0.32
CA VAL A 133 7.67 5.41 1.09
C VAL A 133 8.84 5.17 2.01
N TRP A 134 8.60 4.85 3.28
CA TRP A 134 9.61 4.47 4.25
C TRP A 134 9.35 3.07 4.76
N LEU A 135 10.40 2.30 5.00
CA LEU A 135 10.32 1.04 5.72
C LEU A 135 10.26 1.34 7.23
N ARG A 136 9.34 0.72 7.96
CA ARG A 136 9.10 0.96 9.40
C ARG A 136 9.37 -0.24 10.30
N SER A 137 9.33 -1.47 9.78
CA SER A 137 9.68 -2.66 10.56
C SER A 137 10.44 -3.71 9.74
N ASN A 138 10.96 -4.75 10.40
CA ASN A 138 11.61 -5.93 9.83
C ASN A 138 12.72 -5.63 8.81
N HIS A 139 13.59 -4.68 9.14
CA HIS A 139 14.63 -4.20 8.23
C HIS A 139 15.66 -5.30 7.93
N GLU A 140 16.01 -6.10 8.93
CA GLU A 140 16.91 -7.24 8.84
C GLU A 140 16.43 -8.36 7.90
N ARG A 141 15.11 -8.47 7.69
CA ARG A 141 14.53 -9.47 6.78
C ARG A 141 14.61 -9.05 5.31
N LEU A 142 14.60 -7.75 5.05
CA LEU A 142 14.61 -7.18 3.70
C LEU A 142 15.98 -6.60 3.30
N ILE A 143 16.84 -6.26 4.25
CA ILE A 143 18.14 -5.65 4.04
C ILE A 143 19.19 -6.56 4.67
N ARG A 144 20.07 -7.17 3.85
CA ARG A 144 21.25 -7.87 4.38
C ARG A 144 22.19 -6.85 5.01
N ILE A 145 22.15 -6.72 6.33
CA ILE A 145 23.08 -5.91 7.12
C ILE A 145 24.48 -6.54 7.00
N LYS A 146 25.45 -5.83 6.42
CA LYS A 146 26.86 -6.12 6.69
C LYS A 146 27.18 -5.59 8.08
N GLU A 147 27.96 -6.33 8.88
CA GLU A 147 28.20 -6.14 10.33
C GLU A 147 28.62 -4.72 10.81
N ASN A 148 28.80 -3.74 9.92
CA ASN A 148 29.22 -2.36 10.22
C ASN A 148 28.31 -1.26 9.64
N GLN A 149 27.08 -1.56 9.20
CA GLN A 149 26.16 -0.55 8.65
C GLN A 149 24.92 -0.34 9.54
N THR A 150 24.76 0.88 10.07
CA THR A 150 23.51 1.34 10.68
C THR A 150 22.48 1.56 9.58
N ILE A 151 21.31 0.93 9.69
CA ILE A 151 20.20 1.15 8.75
C ILE A 151 19.68 2.58 8.96
N GLU A 152 19.81 3.44 7.96
CA GLU A 152 19.18 4.77 7.97
C GLU A 152 17.66 4.61 7.71
N THR A 153 16.90 4.36 8.78
CA THR A 153 15.43 4.23 8.82
C THR A 153 14.68 5.47 8.33
N GLU A 154 15.39 6.59 8.25
CA GLU A 154 14.87 7.91 7.90
C GLU A 154 14.80 8.14 6.39
N ASN A 155 15.51 7.35 5.59
CA ASN A 155 15.55 7.54 4.14
C ASN A 155 14.37 6.86 3.44
N PRO A 156 13.70 7.56 2.51
CA PRO A 156 12.65 6.94 1.73
C PRO A 156 13.22 5.92 0.73
N LEU A 157 12.43 4.87 0.48
CA LEU A 157 12.67 3.85 -0.52
C LEU A 157 12.64 4.46 -1.93
N LYS A 158 13.57 4.01 -2.77
CA LYS A 158 13.60 4.35 -4.19
C LYS A 158 12.74 3.36 -4.96
N LEU A 159 11.50 3.76 -5.19
CA LEU A 159 10.52 3.02 -5.97
C LEU A 159 10.46 3.58 -7.40
N GLU A 160 10.18 2.72 -8.36
CA GLU A 160 9.94 3.09 -9.75
C GLU A 160 8.71 3.99 -9.85
N SER A 161 7.62 3.62 -9.16
CA SER A 161 6.38 4.39 -9.09
C SER A 161 6.59 5.81 -8.57
N THR A 162 7.33 5.99 -7.47
CA THR A 162 7.59 7.33 -6.91
C THR A 162 8.55 8.14 -7.80
N SER A 163 9.52 7.48 -8.44
CA SER A 163 10.44 8.11 -9.40
C SER A 163 9.72 8.60 -10.66
N CYS A 164 8.70 7.87 -11.10
CA CYS A 164 7.90 8.17 -12.28
C CYS A 164 6.74 9.15 -12.03
N TRP A 165 6.53 9.60 -10.78
CA TRP A 165 5.49 10.55 -10.37
C TRP A 165 5.37 11.77 -11.30
N LYS A 166 6.49 12.33 -11.81
CA LYS A 166 6.45 13.53 -12.66
C LYS A 166 5.97 13.27 -14.09
N GLN A 167 6.09 12.03 -14.56
CA GLN A 167 5.90 11.65 -15.96
C GLN A 167 4.55 10.97 -16.19
N PHE A 168 4.06 10.25 -15.17
CA PHE A 168 2.89 9.39 -15.25
C PHE A 168 1.83 9.76 -14.20
N ASP A 169 0.61 9.31 -14.45
CA ASP A 169 -0.50 9.39 -13.49
C ASP A 169 -0.41 8.24 -12.48
N ILE A 170 0.48 8.40 -11.51
CA ILE A 170 0.74 7.43 -10.44
C ILE A 170 -0.31 7.57 -9.34
N ARG A 171 -0.87 6.43 -8.92
CA ARG A 171 -1.88 6.32 -7.86
C ARG A 171 -1.36 5.54 -6.67
N PRO A 172 -2.03 5.63 -5.50
CA PRO A 172 -1.58 4.94 -4.30
C PRO A 172 -1.44 3.42 -4.49
N TRP A 173 -2.37 2.80 -5.23
CA TRP A 173 -2.30 1.36 -5.49
C TRP A 173 -1.15 0.95 -6.42
N ASP A 174 -0.63 1.84 -7.28
CA ASP A 174 0.59 1.54 -8.06
C ASP A 174 1.80 1.36 -7.12
N ILE A 175 1.90 2.24 -6.12
CA ILE A 175 2.95 2.17 -5.09
C ILE A 175 2.77 0.90 -4.24
N ILE A 176 1.52 0.59 -3.84
CA ILE A 176 1.23 -0.61 -3.04
C ILE A 176 1.59 -1.88 -3.82
N VAL A 177 1.22 -1.98 -5.11
CA VAL A 177 1.59 -3.14 -5.94
C VAL A 177 3.10 -3.31 -5.98
N GLU A 178 3.85 -2.24 -6.23
CA GLU A 178 5.30 -2.30 -6.29
C GLU A 178 5.88 -2.80 -4.95
N VAL A 179 5.43 -2.23 -3.83
CA VAL A 179 5.89 -2.65 -2.48
C VAL A 179 5.55 -4.13 -2.22
N VAL A 180 4.34 -4.57 -2.53
CA VAL A 180 3.91 -5.96 -2.33
C VAL A 180 4.73 -6.92 -3.19
N CYS A 181 4.96 -6.60 -4.46
CA CYS A 181 5.74 -7.43 -5.39
C CYS A 181 7.23 -7.45 -5.04
N LEU A 182 7.77 -6.38 -4.46
CA LEU A 182 9.13 -6.33 -3.94
C LEU A 182 9.29 -7.17 -2.67
N THR A 183 8.23 -7.27 -1.87
CA THR A 183 8.25 -7.92 -0.57
C THR A 183 8.00 -9.42 -0.72
N LEU A 184 6.93 -9.85 -1.40
CA LEU A 184 6.47 -11.24 -1.45
C LEU A 184 7.23 -12.13 -2.45
N ARG A 185 7.43 -13.41 -2.08
CA ARG A 185 8.04 -14.45 -2.93
C ARG A 185 7.35 -15.80 -2.74
N PRO A 186 6.82 -16.44 -3.81
CA PRO A 186 6.73 -15.94 -5.19
C PRO A 186 5.85 -14.68 -5.28
N GLN A 187 6.01 -13.91 -6.36
CA GLN A 187 5.17 -12.73 -6.59
C GLN A 187 3.70 -13.19 -6.68
N PRO A 188 2.77 -12.52 -5.97
CA PRO A 188 1.36 -12.88 -6.06
C PRO A 188 0.83 -12.60 -7.47
N GLU A 189 -0.04 -13.49 -7.95
CA GLU A 189 -0.79 -13.30 -9.20
C GLU A 189 -1.71 -12.07 -9.12
N ASN A 190 -2.32 -11.83 -7.95
CA ASN A 190 -3.08 -10.63 -7.65
C ASN A 190 -2.58 -10.02 -6.32
N PRO A 191 -1.82 -8.90 -6.35
CA PRO A 191 -1.37 -8.20 -5.14
C PRO A 191 -2.51 -7.74 -4.21
N PHE A 192 -3.70 -7.52 -4.78
CA PHE A 192 -4.92 -7.13 -4.09
C PHE A 192 -5.92 -8.29 -3.94
N ALA A 193 -5.45 -9.54 -3.94
CA ALA A 193 -6.30 -10.70 -3.72
C ALA A 193 -7.12 -10.52 -2.43
N ILE A 194 -8.40 -10.89 -2.50
CA ILE A 194 -9.36 -10.67 -1.43
C ILE A 194 -9.41 -11.89 -0.50
N ASP A 195 -9.40 -11.65 0.82
CA ASP A 195 -9.75 -12.66 1.81
C ASP A 195 -11.29 -12.71 1.91
N HIS A 196 -11.92 -13.66 1.22
CA HIS A 196 -13.39 -13.78 1.23
C HIS A 196 -13.92 -14.26 2.60
N GLU A 197 -13.12 -15.01 3.35
CA GLU A 197 -13.50 -15.47 4.69
C GLU A 197 -13.56 -14.31 5.70
N TYR A 198 -12.78 -13.25 5.47
CA TYR A 198 -12.88 -12.03 6.26
C TYR A 198 -14.30 -11.47 6.26
N PHE A 199 -14.98 -11.47 5.11
CA PHE A 199 -16.34 -10.96 5.01
C PHE A 199 -17.38 -11.91 5.61
N ASP A 200 -17.10 -13.22 5.69
CA ASP A 200 -18.01 -14.19 6.31
C ASP A 200 -18.09 -14.02 7.83
N ARG A 201 -17.07 -13.42 8.44
CA ARG A 201 -16.98 -13.23 9.90
C ARG A 201 -17.60 -11.92 10.40
N LEU A 202 -18.03 -11.05 9.49
CA LEU A 202 -18.50 -9.71 9.85
C LEU A 202 -20.01 -9.68 10.05
N PRO A 203 -20.52 -8.80 10.93
CA PRO A 203 -21.95 -8.53 11.03
C PRO A 203 -22.52 -8.04 9.70
N LEU A 204 -23.78 -8.39 9.41
CA LEU A 204 -24.45 -8.11 8.13
C LEU A 204 -24.36 -6.63 7.70
N GLU A 205 -24.57 -5.70 8.64
CA GLU A 205 -24.47 -4.26 8.38
C GLU A 205 -23.06 -3.84 7.93
N GLU A 206 -22.03 -4.39 8.56
CA GLU A 206 -20.64 -4.10 8.20
C GLU A 206 -20.25 -4.76 6.87
N VAL A 207 -20.70 -5.99 6.62
CA VAL A 207 -20.43 -6.71 5.37
C VAL A 207 -20.92 -5.88 4.19
N VAL A 208 -22.16 -5.39 4.23
CA VAL A 208 -22.75 -4.61 3.13
C VAL A 208 -21.92 -3.37 2.81
N VAL A 209 -21.51 -2.60 3.84
CA VAL A 209 -20.71 -1.40 3.65
C VAL A 209 -19.31 -1.72 3.11
N ARG A 210 -18.63 -2.71 3.71
CA ARG A 210 -17.25 -3.05 3.34
C ARG A 210 -17.17 -3.71 1.96
N THR A 211 -18.09 -4.62 1.64
CA THR A 211 -18.17 -5.23 0.30
C THR A 211 -18.48 -4.17 -0.76
N GLY A 212 -19.39 -3.24 -0.50
CA GLY A 212 -19.71 -2.15 -1.43
C GLY A 212 -18.50 -1.23 -1.70
N ALA A 213 -17.76 -0.85 -0.66
CA ALA A 213 -16.54 -0.05 -0.80
C ALA A 213 -15.45 -0.80 -1.59
N MET A 214 -15.24 -2.08 -1.29
CA MET A 214 -14.25 -2.92 -1.96
C MET A 214 -14.61 -3.19 -3.42
N VAL A 215 -15.87 -3.50 -3.74
CA VAL A 215 -16.36 -3.65 -5.13
C VAL A 215 -16.09 -2.37 -5.91
N ARG A 216 -16.42 -1.20 -5.35
CA ARG A 216 -16.18 0.08 -6.00
C ARG A 216 -14.69 0.33 -6.26
N PHE A 217 -13.83 -0.05 -5.32
CA PHE A 217 -12.39 0.04 -5.50
C PHE A 217 -11.88 -0.88 -6.62
N LEU A 218 -12.26 -2.16 -6.60
CA LEU A 218 -11.85 -3.13 -7.61
C LEU A 218 -12.34 -2.74 -9.02
N GLN A 219 -13.55 -2.17 -9.14
CA GLN A 219 -14.04 -1.61 -10.41
C GLN A 219 -13.20 -0.43 -10.90
N ARG A 220 -12.69 0.43 -10.01
CA ARG A 220 -11.78 1.51 -10.41
C ARG A 220 -10.42 0.97 -10.88
N MET A 221 -9.96 -0.11 -10.27
CA MET A 221 -8.71 -0.78 -10.66
C MET A 221 -8.84 -1.52 -11.99
N SER A 222 -9.99 -2.14 -12.28
CA SER A 222 -10.19 -2.89 -13.51
C SER A 222 -10.09 -2.02 -14.77
N VAL A 223 -10.52 -0.75 -14.68
CA VAL A 223 -10.41 0.23 -15.77
C VAL A 223 -8.97 0.57 -16.16
N ARG A 224 -7.99 0.37 -15.26
CA ARG A 224 -6.58 0.64 -15.54
C ARG A 224 -5.84 -0.51 -16.22
N HIS A 225 -6.51 -1.63 -16.50
CA HIS A 225 -5.96 -2.79 -17.23
C HIS A 225 -4.63 -3.30 -16.65
N TYR A 226 -4.53 -3.39 -15.32
CA TYR A 226 -3.42 -4.08 -14.67
C TYR A 226 -3.43 -5.57 -15.05
N TYR A 227 -2.27 -6.23 -14.96
CA TYR A 227 -2.18 -7.68 -15.20
C TYR A 227 -3.08 -8.52 -14.28
N PHE A 228 -3.50 -7.97 -13.14
CA PHE A 228 -4.38 -8.59 -12.16
C PHE A 228 -5.81 -8.00 -12.16
N SER A 229 -6.15 -7.16 -13.15
CA SER A 229 -7.47 -6.54 -13.27
C SER A 229 -8.59 -7.56 -13.55
N ASP A 230 -8.27 -8.67 -14.23
CA ASP A 230 -9.19 -9.78 -14.52
C ASP A 230 -9.30 -10.75 -13.32
N SER A 231 -9.64 -10.21 -12.16
CA SER A 231 -9.75 -11.02 -10.94
C SER A 231 -11.16 -11.60 -10.78
N GLN A 232 -11.24 -12.91 -10.54
CA GLN A 232 -12.47 -13.58 -10.07
C GLN A 232 -13.01 -12.98 -8.76
N ASP A 233 -12.16 -12.26 -8.02
CA ASP A 233 -12.52 -11.62 -6.76
C ASP A 233 -13.59 -10.55 -6.93
N LEU A 234 -13.56 -9.77 -8.02
CA LEU A 234 -14.57 -8.74 -8.25
C LEU A 234 -15.97 -9.35 -8.42
N GLU A 235 -16.09 -10.40 -9.24
CA GLU A 235 -17.37 -11.06 -9.50
C GLU A 235 -17.92 -11.72 -8.22
N LYS A 236 -17.08 -12.46 -7.50
CA LYS A 236 -17.47 -13.10 -6.23
C LYS A 236 -17.94 -12.07 -5.21
N LEU A 237 -17.24 -10.94 -5.12
CA LEU A 237 -17.58 -9.90 -4.15
C LEU A 237 -18.84 -9.11 -4.54
N GLN A 238 -19.10 -8.95 -5.84
CA GLN A 238 -20.35 -8.37 -6.35
C GLN A 238 -21.56 -9.23 -6.00
N LEU A 239 -21.47 -10.54 -6.23
CA LEU A 239 -22.53 -11.49 -5.87
C LEU A 239 -22.80 -11.45 -4.37
N ARG A 240 -21.74 -11.53 -3.56
CA ARG A 240 -21.84 -11.43 -2.10
C ARG A 240 -22.47 -10.11 -1.65
N HIS A 241 -22.02 -8.99 -2.19
CA HIS A 241 -22.57 -7.68 -1.86
C HIS A 241 -24.08 -7.62 -2.12
N TYR A 242 -24.52 -8.15 -3.26
CA TYR A 242 -25.93 -8.20 -3.62
C TYR A 242 -26.74 -9.06 -2.64
N GLU A 243 -26.26 -10.27 -2.32
CA GLU A 243 -26.92 -11.18 -1.38
C GLU A 243 -27.04 -10.56 0.02
N SER A 244 -25.93 -10.05 0.58
CA SER A 244 -25.91 -9.40 1.88
C SER A 244 -26.80 -8.15 1.92
N PHE A 245 -26.84 -7.38 0.83
CA PHE A 245 -27.70 -6.20 0.75
C PHE A 245 -29.18 -6.59 0.75
N CYS A 246 -29.56 -7.61 -0.03
CA CYS A 246 -30.92 -8.14 -0.03
C CYS A 246 -31.35 -8.66 1.35
N GLU A 247 -30.47 -9.40 2.02
CA GLU A 247 -30.70 -9.90 3.37
C GLU A 247 -30.90 -8.76 4.37
N LEU A 248 -30.04 -7.74 4.33
CA LEU A 248 -30.15 -6.57 5.20
C LEU A 248 -31.47 -5.84 4.99
N MET A 249 -31.89 -5.68 3.73
CA MET A 249 -33.17 -5.04 3.41
C MET A 249 -34.37 -5.87 3.86
N ALA A 250 -34.28 -7.20 3.83
CA ALA A 250 -35.31 -8.09 4.35
C ALA A 250 -35.40 -8.00 5.89
N ALA A 251 -34.27 -8.07 6.60
CA ALA A 251 -34.19 -7.94 8.06
C ALA A 251 -34.74 -6.58 8.55
N ARG A 252 -34.49 -5.50 7.80
CA ARG A 252 -35.01 -4.19 8.15
C ARG A 252 -36.53 -4.09 8.01
N ARG A 253 -37.13 -4.83 7.06
CA ARG A 253 -38.59 -4.89 6.88
C ARG A 253 -39.28 -5.67 8.00
N THR A 254 -38.65 -6.72 8.52
CA THR A 254 -39.20 -7.51 9.64
C THR A 254 -39.13 -6.75 10.96
N MET A 255 -38.11 -5.93 11.20
CA MET A 255 -38.03 -5.06 12.38
C MET A 255 -38.91 -3.80 12.30
N GLY A 256 -39.32 -3.39 11.09
CA GLY A 256 -40.11 -2.17 10.84
C GLY A 256 -41.62 -2.31 10.97
N SER A 257 -42.15 -3.48 11.36
CA SER A 257 -43.58 -3.66 11.63
C SER A 257 -43.86 -3.50 13.14
N PRO A 258 -44.41 -2.36 13.61
CA PRO A 258 -44.92 -2.32 14.97
C PRO A 258 -46.08 -3.33 15.09
N PRO A 259 -46.24 -4.03 16.22
CA PRO A 259 -47.45 -4.78 16.47
C PRO A 259 -48.62 -3.79 16.49
N PHE A 260 -49.53 -3.92 15.53
CA PHE A 260 -50.81 -3.25 15.59
C PHE A 260 -51.55 -3.75 16.83
N THR A 261 -51.69 -2.89 17.83
CA THR A 261 -52.69 -2.99 18.91
C THR A 261 -53.35 -1.64 19.07
#